data_AF-A0A7C3GWP9-F1
#
_entry.id   AF-A0A7C3GWP9-F1
#
_cell.length_a   1.000
_cell.length_b   1.000
_cell.length_c   1.000
_cell.angle_alpha   90.00
_cell.angle_beta   90.00
_cell.angle_gamma   90.00
#
_symmetry.space_group_name_H-M   'P 1'
#
loop_
_entity.id
_entity.type
_entity.pdbx_description
1 polymer ?
#
loop_
_entity_poly.entity_id
_entity_poly.type
_entity_poly.pdbx_seq_one_letter_code
_entity_poly.pdbx_strand_id
1 'polypeptide(L)'
;LTFDGIDLFSQEAASVFGLTRKELLITGATSGAVAGAGVDLLLLGHTLFIGGAIGAVVGGVGAYLGFNELSEVKVLGQKLGKRYLQIGPMENRNFSYILLGRAIFHAYHIATRSHALRDVEELSMDNTFKDKWLNEDLRKSLEKYHKMFRSGDEVSVEDLEAYRDLIEGVLERLIGS
;
A
#
# COMPACT_ATOMS: atom_id res chain seq x y z
N LEU A 1 -5.92 17.59 -12.89
CA LEU A 1 -6.58 16.48 -12.19
C LEU A 1 -5.97 16.42 -10.79
N THR A 2 -6.70 16.91 -9.81
CA THR A 2 -6.32 16.86 -8.40
C THR A 2 -6.49 15.42 -7.93
N PHE A 3 -5.41 14.80 -7.44
CA PHE A 3 -5.40 13.44 -6.88
C PHE A 3 -6.13 13.34 -5.53
N ASP A 4 -7.18 14.12 -5.34
CA ASP A 4 -7.92 14.22 -4.10
C ASP A 4 -8.98 13.12 -4.10
N GLY A 5 -8.70 12.01 -3.40
CA GLY A 5 -9.61 10.86 -3.26
C GLY A 5 -9.08 9.50 -3.70
N ILE A 6 -7.82 9.39 -4.17
CA ILE A 6 -7.23 8.07 -4.43
C ILE A 6 -6.70 7.50 -3.12
N ASP A 7 -7.43 6.53 -2.56
CA ASP A 7 -6.94 5.70 -1.47
C ASP A 7 -5.71 4.92 -1.94
N LEU A 8 -4.59 5.08 -1.22
CA LEU A 8 -3.30 4.44 -1.50
C LEU A 8 -3.37 2.90 -1.52
N PHE A 9 -4.44 2.32 -0.97
CA PHE A 9 -4.68 0.89 -0.95
C PHE A 9 -5.78 0.42 -1.91
N SER A 10 -6.31 1.31 -2.74
CA SER A 10 -7.28 0.95 -3.79
C SER A 10 -6.60 0.13 -4.90
N GLN A 11 -7.37 -0.73 -5.55
CA GLN A 11 -6.88 -1.54 -6.67
C GLN A 11 -6.45 -0.64 -7.84
N GLU A 12 -7.12 0.51 -7.97
CA GLU A 12 -6.82 1.61 -8.87
C GLU A 12 -5.46 2.23 -8.55
N ALA A 13 -5.16 2.55 -7.27
CA ALA A 13 -3.85 3.04 -6.86
C ALA A 13 -2.74 2.01 -7.07
N ALA A 14 -2.96 0.75 -6.69
CA ALA A 14 -1.99 -0.34 -6.89
C ALA A 14 -1.64 -0.54 -8.38
N SER A 15 -2.63 -0.38 -9.26
CA SER A 15 -2.43 -0.44 -10.72
C SER A 15 -1.70 0.77 -11.28
N VAL A 16 -1.78 1.94 -10.65
CA VAL A 16 -1.09 3.15 -11.13
C VAL A 16 0.35 3.22 -10.60
N PHE A 17 0.58 2.79 -9.35
CA PHE A 17 1.87 2.90 -8.66
C PHE A 17 2.74 1.64 -8.71
N GLY A 18 2.19 0.48 -9.12
CA GLY A 18 2.92 -0.80 -9.23
C GLY A 18 3.40 -1.17 -10.64
N LEU A 19 2.95 -0.45 -11.68
CA LEU A 19 3.25 -0.77 -13.08
C LEU A 19 4.53 -0.09 -13.58
N THR A 20 5.34 -0.83 -14.33
CA THR A 20 6.46 -0.25 -15.09
C THR A 20 5.93 0.73 -16.15
N ARG A 21 6.78 1.66 -16.62
CA ARG A 21 6.42 2.63 -17.67
C ARG A 21 5.75 1.96 -18.89
N LYS A 22 6.21 0.78 -19.28
CA LYS A 22 5.67 0.02 -20.40
C LYS A 22 4.27 -0.51 -20.10
N GLU A 23 4.05 -1.03 -18.90
CA GLU A 23 2.75 -1.55 -18.47
C GLU A 23 1.71 -0.44 -18.27
N LEU A 24 2.12 0.74 -17.77
CA LEU A 24 1.24 1.90 -17.66
C LEU A 24 0.82 2.44 -19.05
N LEU A 25 1.74 2.47 -20.01
CA LEU A 25 1.43 2.83 -21.40
C LEU A 25 0.44 1.86 -22.05
N ILE A 26 0.67 0.56 -21.88
CA ILE A 26 -0.22 -0.49 -22.40
C ILE A 26 -1.59 -0.38 -21.74
N THR A 27 -1.64 -0.19 -20.42
CA THR A 27 -2.89 -0.06 -19.66
C THR A 27 -3.64 1.20 -20.05
N GLY A 28 -2.97 2.36 -20.10
CA GLY A 28 -3.57 3.62 -20.54
C GLY A 28 -4.11 3.54 -21.97
N ALA A 29 -3.35 2.96 -22.90
CA ALA A 29 -3.81 2.74 -24.26
C ALA A 29 -4.98 1.76 -24.33
N THR A 30 -4.96 0.67 -23.56
CA THR A 30 -6.04 -0.33 -23.56
C THR A 30 -7.31 0.25 -22.96
N SER A 31 -7.24 0.90 -21.79
CA SER A 31 -8.38 1.55 -21.15
C SER A 31 -8.95 2.68 -22.00
N GLY A 32 -8.07 3.48 -22.63
CA GLY A 32 -8.48 4.49 -23.60
C GLY A 32 -9.16 3.89 -24.82
N ALA A 33 -8.64 2.79 -25.35
CA ALA A 33 -9.25 2.08 -26.49
C ALA A 33 -10.64 1.54 -26.15
N VAL A 34 -10.79 0.94 -24.97
CA VAL A 34 -12.09 0.42 -24.49
C VAL A 34 -13.10 1.55 -24.32
N ALA A 35 -12.70 2.66 -23.69
CA ALA A 35 -13.56 3.83 -23.55
C ALA A 35 -13.97 4.43 -24.90
N GLY A 36 -13.03 4.55 -25.83
CA GLY A 36 -13.26 5.05 -27.19
C GLY A 36 -14.13 4.11 -28.03
N ALA A 37 -13.96 2.79 -27.89
CA ALA A 37 -14.80 1.80 -28.54
C ALA A 37 -16.25 1.87 -28.03
N GLY A 38 -16.47 2.24 -26.76
CA GLY A 38 -17.81 2.54 -26.24
C GLY A 38 -18.52 3.65 -27.03
N VAL A 39 -17.79 4.68 -27.47
CA VAL A 39 -18.33 5.74 -28.34
C VAL A 39 -18.65 5.20 -29.73
N ASP A 40 -17.81 4.33 -30.28
CA ASP A 40 -18.06 3.69 -31.58
C ASP A 40 -19.32 2.79 -31.56
N LEU A 41 -19.54 2.08 -30.44
CA LEU A 41 -20.74 1.29 -30.19
C LEU A 41 -22.01 2.16 -30.11
N LEU A 42 -21.93 3.32 -29.44
CA LEU A 42 -23.03 4.29 -29.38
C LEU A 42 -23.41 4.86 -30.75
N LEU A 43 -22.44 4.92 -31.67
CA LEU A 43 -22.62 5.32 -33.07
C LEU A 43 -22.95 4.12 -33.98
N LEU A 44 -23.43 3.02 -33.41
CA LEU A 44 -23.82 1.77 -34.09
C LEU A 44 -22.70 1.15 -34.96
N GLY A 45 -21.43 1.44 -34.63
CA GLY A 45 -20.27 0.91 -35.34
C GLY A 45 -19.93 1.62 -36.66
N HIS A 46 -20.63 2.70 -37.02
CA HIS A 46 -20.39 3.44 -38.27
C HIS A 46 -19.04 4.15 -38.33
N THR A 47 -18.37 4.29 -37.20
CA THR A 47 -17.07 4.95 -37.06
C THR A 47 -15.87 4.03 -37.31
N LEU A 48 -16.08 2.76 -37.69
CA LEU A 48 -15.00 1.80 -38.03
C LEU A 48 -13.90 1.72 -36.94
N PHE A 49 -14.29 1.75 -35.67
CA PHE A 49 -13.36 1.73 -34.51
C PHE A 49 -12.42 2.94 -34.39
N ILE A 50 -12.71 4.05 -35.08
CA ILE A 50 -11.92 5.28 -35.00
C ILE A 50 -11.93 5.84 -33.57
N GLY A 51 -13.05 5.77 -32.85
CA GLY A 51 -13.14 6.19 -31.46
C GLY A 51 -12.22 5.38 -30.55
N GLY A 52 -12.17 4.05 -30.72
CA GLY A 52 -11.24 3.16 -30.03
C GLY A 52 -9.79 3.47 -30.36
N ALA A 53 -9.46 3.73 -31.62
CA ALA A 53 -8.10 4.11 -32.01
C ALA A 53 -7.67 5.46 -31.40
N ILE A 54 -8.55 6.47 -31.43
CA ILE A 54 -8.31 7.78 -30.81
C ILE A 54 -8.19 7.63 -29.30
N GLY A 55 -9.09 6.87 -28.68
CA GLY A 55 -9.06 6.57 -27.26
C GLY A 55 -7.76 5.89 -26.84
N ALA A 56 -7.25 4.95 -27.64
CA ALA A 56 -5.98 4.28 -27.38
C ALA A 56 -4.80 5.25 -27.39
N VAL A 57 -4.76 6.14 -28.40
CA VAL A 57 -3.71 7.15 -28.53
C VAL A 57 -3.79 8.15 -27.37
N VAL A 58 -4.98 8.66 -27.06
CA VAL A 58 -5.19 9.64 -25.98
C VAL A 58 -4.85 9.03 -24.63
N GLY A 59 -5.30 7.80 -24.35
CA GLY A 59 -5.01 7.09 -23.11
C GLY A 59 -3.52 6.73 -22.96
N GLY A 60 -2.86 6.32 -24.05
CA GLY A 60 -1.43 6.04 -24.06
C GLY A 60 -0.58 7.31 -23.89
N VAL A 61 -0.92 8.41 -24.56
CA VAL A 61 -0.24 9.71 -24.41
C VAL A 61 -0.49 10.31 -23.01
N GLY A 62 -1.72 10.21 -22.50
CA GLY A 62 -2.06 10.63 -21.15
C GLY A 62 -1.25 9.86 -20.09
N ALA A 63 -1.12 8.54 -20.25
CA ALA A 63 -0.26 7.72 -19.40
C ALA A 63 1.23 8.08 -19.54
N TYR A 64 1.70 8.39 -20.75
CA TYR A 64 3.09 8.81 -21.00
C TYR A 64 3.43 10.12 -20.29
N LEU A 65 2.57 11.14 -20.42
CA LEU A 65 2.77 12.45 -19.82
C LEU A 65 2.56 12.41 -18.30
N GLY A 66 1.53 11.71 -17.83
CA GLY A 66 1.26 11.52 -16.41
C GLY A 66 2.39 10.75 -15.70
N PHE A 67 3.03 9.79 -16.36
CA PHE A 67 4.21 9.10 -15.80
C PHE A 67 5.36 10.08 -15.53
N ASN A 68 5.58 11.07 -16.39
CA ASN A 68 6.63 12.06 -16.19
C ASN A 68 6.35 12.97 -14.98
N GLU A 69 5.08 13.31 -14.74
CA GLU A 69 4.66 14.07 -13.56
C GLU A 69 4.74 13.23 -12.27
N LEU A 70 4.37 11.95 -12.33
CA LEU A 70 4.55 10.97 -11.24
C LEU A 70 6.04 10.75 -10.91
N SER A 71 6.92 10.85 -11.91
CA SER A 71 8.37 10.82 -11.76
C SER A 71 8.95 12.12 -11.18
N GLU A 72 8.18 13.21 -11.12
CA GLU A 72 8.60 14.52 -10.60
C GLU A 72 8.06 14.83 -9.19
N VAL A 73 7.46 13.86 -8.51
CA VAL A 73 7.30 13.96 -7.05
C VAL A 73 8.69 13.92 -6.43
N LYS A 74 9.23 15.11 -6.16
CA LYS A 74 10.50 15.34 -5.47
C LYS A 74 10.42 14.78 -4.06
N VAL A 75 10.70 13.49 -3.90
CA VAL A 75 11.19 12.96 -2.63
C VAL A 75 12.64 13.41 -2.53
N LEU A 76 12.88 14.46 -1.74
CA LEU A 76 14.20 14.87 -1.22
C LEU A 76 15.41 14.47 -2.08
N GLY A 77 15.48 15.02 -3.30
CA GLY A 77 16.75 15.21 -4.01
C GLY A 77 17.20 14.17 -5.04
N GLN A 78 16.42 13.14 -5.43
CA GLN A 78 16.85 12.26 -6.54
C GLN A 78 15.79 12.01 -7.63
N LYS A 79 16.24 12.08 -8.89
CA LYS A 79 15.43 11.80 -10.09
C LYS A 79 15.25 10.29 -10.25
N LEU A 80 13.99 9.86 -10.33
CA LEU A 80 13.57 8.47 -10.38
C LEU A 80 14.10 7.73 -11.63
N GLY A 81 15.10 6.88 -11.41
CA GLY A 81 15.40 5.73 -12.26
C GLY A 81 15.15 4.45 -11.45
N LYS A 82 14.04 3.77 -11.70
CA LYS A 82 13.63 2.48 -11.07
C LYS A 82 13.69 2.49 -9.53
N ARG A 83 12.75 3.08 -8.79
CA ARG A 83 12.75 2.88 -7.32
C ARG A 83 11.42 3.11 -6.61
N TYR A 84 11.28 2.27 -5.58
CA TYR A 84 10.36 2.27 -4.46
C TYR A 84 9.85 3.64 -4.03
N LEU A 85 8.53 3.73 -3.85
CA LEU A 85 7.87 4.86 -3.18
C LEU A 85 8.18 4.79 -1.69
N GLN A 86 9.21 5.50 -1.25
CA GLN A 86 9.49 5.69 0.17
C GLN A 86 8.67 6.87 0.67
N ILE A 87 7.55 6.58 1.35
CA ILE A 87 6.74 7.57 2.05
C ILE A 87 7.34 7.77 3.44
N GLY A 88 7.78 8.98 3.77
CA GLY A 88 8.25 9.33 5.11
C GLY A 88 8.54 10.83 5.29
N PRO A 89 8.80 11.28 6.53
CA PRO A 89 8.61 10.58 7.79
C PRO A 89 7.14 10.68 8.27
N MET A 90 6.61 9.58 8.82
CA MET A 90 5.23 9.55 9.32
C MET A 90 5.11 10.39 10.61
N GLU A 91 4.44 11.55 10.55
CA GLU A 91 4.37 12.50 11.67
C GLU A 91 3.56 11.97 12.87
N ASN A 92 2.60 11.08 12.62
CA ASN A 92 1.74 10.52 13.66
C ASN A 92 2.51 9.49 14.51
N ARG A 93 2.78 9.84 15.78
CA ARG A 93 3.46 8.96 16.75
C ARG A 93 2.74 7.62 16.97
N ASN A 94 1.42 7.60 16.82
CA ASN A 94 0.62 6.39 17.01
C ASN A 94 0.69 5.44 15.81
N PHE A 95 1.17 5.90 14.65
CA PHE A 95 1.15 5.10 13.43
C PHE A 95 1.90 3.77 13.58
N SER A 96 3.10 3.79 14.16
CA SER A 96 3.91 2.59 14.41
C SER A 96 3.18 1.57 15.30
N TYR A 97 2.44 2.05 16.31
CA TYR A 97 1.63 1.21 17.19
C TYR A 97 0.40 0.64 16.49
N ILE A 98 -0.25 1.42 15.62
CA ILE A 98 -1.41 0.97 14.84
C ILE A 98 -1.00 -0.13 13.86
N LEU A 99 0.10 0.09 13.12
CA LEU A 99 0.60 -0.87 12.14
C LEU A 99 1.01 -2.17 12.82
N LEU A 100 1.81 -2.06 13.88
CA LEU A 100 2.25 -3.22 14.66
C LEU A 100 1.08 -3.97 15.29
N GLY A 101 0.13 -3.25 15.90
CA GLY A 101 -1.04 -3.86 16.52
C GLY A 101 -1.90 -4.64 15.52
N ARG A 102 -2.08 -4.12 14.30
CA ARG A 102 -2.77 -4.84 13.22
C ARG A 102 -2.00 -6.07 12.77
N ALA A 103 -0.68 -6.00 12.64
CA ALA A 103 0.14 -7.16 12.27
C ALA A 103 0.04 -8.27 13.33
N ILE A 104 0.15 -7.92 14.60
CA ILE A 104 -0.01 -8.85 15.74
C ILE A 104 -1.42 -9.44 15.76
N PHE A 105 -2.46 -8.64 15.52
CA PHE A 105 -3.84 -9.10 15.43
C PHE A 105 -4.02 -10.19 14.36
N HIS A 106 -3.50 -9.95 13.15
CA HIS A 106 -3.61 -10.93 12.07
C HIS A 106 -2.81 -12.20 12.38
N ALA A 107 -1.60 -12.06 12.92
CA ALA A 107 -0.78 -13.19 13.31
C ALA A 107 -1.48 -14.05 14.38
N TYR A 108 -2.00 -13.42 15.43
CA TYR A 108 -2.79 -14.07 16.48
C TYR A 108 -4.01 -14.78 15.89
N HIS A 109 -4.77 -14.10 15.04
CA HIS A 109 -6.01 -14.64 14.49
C HIS A 109 -5.76 -15.83 13.56
N ILE A 110 -4.73 -15.75 12.70
CA ILE A 110 -4.35 -16.84 11.81
C ILE A 110 -3.83 -18.03 12.62
N ALA A 111 -3.00 -17.79 13.63
CA ALA A 111 -2.39 -18.85 14.43
C ALA A 111 -3.38 -19.59 15.34
N THR A 112 -4.42 -18.89 15.83
CA THR A 112 -5.45 -19.48 16.70
C THR A 112 -6.63 -20.08 15.94
N ARG A 113 -6.74 -19.83 14.63
CA ARG A 113 -7.82 -20.37 13.82
C ARG A 113 -7.61 -21.86 13.53
N SER A 114 -8.64 -22.66 13.78
CA SER A 114 -8.63 -24.08 13.42
C SER A 114 -8.59 -24.29 11.90
N HIS A 115 -7.69 -25.15 11.44
CA HIS A 115 -7.58 -25.55 10.03
C HIS A 115 -8.79 -26.34 9.50
N ALA A 116 -9.69 -26.81 10.38
CA ALA A 116 -10.90 -27.54 9.99
C ALA A 116 -12.05 -26.61 9.56
N LEU A 117 -11.96 -25.31 9.87
CA LEU A 117 -12.97 -24.31 9.52
C LEU A 117 -12.75 -23.84 8.07
N ARG A 118 -13.77 -24.00 7.22
CA ARG A 118 -13.75 -23.65 5.78
C ARG A 118 -14.60 -22.42 5.44
N ASP A 119 -15.08 -21.73 6.46
CA ASP A 119 -15.89 -20.53 6.34
C ASP A 119 -15.05 -19.30 5.97
N VAL A 120 -15.70 -18.28 5.40
CA VAL A 120 -15.08 -16.96 5.22
C VAL A 120 -15.15 -16.25 6.56
N GLU A 121 -13.99 -15.85 7.08
CA GLU A 121 -13.93 -15.14 8.34
C GLU A 121 -13.71 -13.65 8.10
N GLU A 122 -14.55 -12.85 8.72
CA GLU A 122 -14.46 -11.40 8.67
C GLU A 122 -13.59 -10.92 9.83
N LEU A 123 -12.35 -10.53 9.52
CA LEU A 123 -11.39 -10.03 10.50
C LEU A 123 -11.77 -8.61 10.93
N SER A 124 -12.49 -8.50 12.04
CA SER A 124 -12.79 -7.22 12.69
C SER A 124 -11.96 -7.06 13.96
N MET A 125 -11.10 -6.03 13.98
CA MET A 125 -10.32 -5.68 15.16
C MET A 125 -11.11 -4.69 16.01
N ASP A 126 -11.55 -5.14 17.18
CA ASP A 126 -12.19 -4.24 18.15
C ASP A 126 -11.15 -3.42 18.93
N ASN A 127 -11.63 -2.43 19.70
CA ASN A 127 -10.76 -1.58 20.52
C ASN A 127 -10.16 -2.32 21.74
N THR A 128 -10.60 -3.53 22.05
CA THR A 128 -10.15 -4.30 23.22
C THR A 128 -8.89 -5.10 22.93
N PHE A 129 -8.63 -5.44 21.66
CA PHE A 129 -7.44 -6.20 21.28
C PHE A 129 -6.14 -5.48 21.67
N LYS A 130 -6.13 -4.14 21.64
CA LYS A 130 -4.99 -3.34 22.09
C LYS A 130 -4.52 -3.74 23.49
N ASP A 131 -5.46 -3.93 24.42
CA ASP A 131 -5.16 -4.21 25.81
C ASP A 131 -4.59 -5.63 26.01
N LYS A 132 -4.81 -6.54 25.04
CA LYS A 132 -4.23 -7.89 25.05
C LYS A 132 -2.74 -7.90 24.73
N TRP A 133 -2.30 -7.05 23.79
CA TRP A 133 -0.91 -7.07 23.31
C TRP A 133 -0.06 -5.92 23.86
N LEU A 134 -0.63 -4.74 24.08
CA LEU A 134 0.09 -3.52 24.44
C LEU A 134 -0.23 -3.07 25.87
N ASN A 135 0.67 -3.38 26.79
CA ASN A 135 0.67 -2.81 28.14
C ASN A 135 1.62 -1.60 28.22
N GLU A 136 1.55 -0.85 29.32
CA GLU A 136 2.35 0.38 29.48
C GLU A 136 3.86 0.13 29.53
N ASP A 137 4.32 -1.00 30.06
CA ASP A 137 5.75 -1.32 30.12
C ASP A 137 6.31 -1.66 28.74
N LEU A 138 5.59 -2.48 27.97
CA LEU A 138 5.93 -2.77 26.58
C LEU A 138 5.89 -1.49 25.74
N ARG A 139 4.88 -0.64 25.95
CA ARG A 139 4.79 0.65 25.25
C ARG A 139 6.04 1.50 25.47
N LYS A 140 6.51 1.62 26.72
CA LYS A 140 7.74 2.34 27.05
C LYS A 140 8.96 1.73 26.36
N SER A 141 9.06 0.40 26.33
CA SER A 141 10.15 -0.31 25.65
C SER A 141 10.13 -0.07 24.13
N LEU A 142 8.95 -0.04 23.50
CA LEU A 142 8.79 0.20 22.06
C LEU A 142 9.03 1.66 21.66
N GLU A 143 8.78 2.62 22.55
CA GLU A 143 8.88 4.07 22.30
C GLU A 143 10.26 4.46 21.71
N LYS A 144 11.35 3.90 22.27
CA LYS A 144 12.73 4.14 21.79
C LYS A 144 12.85 3.74 20.32
N TYR A 145 12.44 2.53 19.97
CA TYR A 145 12.56 1.98 18.62
C TYR A 145 11.64 2.69 17.63
N HIS A 146 10.39 2.97 18.02
CA HIS A 146 9.46 3.70 17.15
C HIS A 146 9.91 5.13 16.89
N LYS A 147 10.58 5.78 17.85
CA LYS A 147 11.21 7.08 17.63
C LYS A 147 12.37 6.98 16.65
N MET A 148 13.22 5.97 16.80
CA MET A 148 14.36 5.72 15.92
C MET A 148 13.92 5.37 14.48
N PHE A 149 12.91 4.51 14.30
CA PHE A 149 12.38 4.19 12.97
C PHE A 149 11.79 5.40 12.26
N ARG A 150 11.29 6.39 13.02
CA ARG A 150 10.76 7.64 12.47
C ARG A 150 11.84 8.69 12.18
N SER A 151 13.03 8.61 12.79
CA SER A 151 14.08 9.61 12.54
C SER A 151 14.70 9.48 11.16
N GLY A 152 14.57 8.29 10.53
CA GLY A 152 15.18 8.00 9.23
C GLY A 152 16.68 7.70 9.34
N ASP A 153 17.21 7.60 10.56
CA ASP A 153 18.57 7.18 10.81
C ASP A 153 18.75 5.69 10.47
N GLU A 154 19.98 5.29 10.17
CA GLU A 154 20.33 3.89 10.02
C GLU A 154 20.10 3.15 11.34
N VAL A 155 19.38 2.03 11.27
CA VAL A 155 19.07 1.21 12.43
C VAL A 155 20.14 0.13 12.56
N SER A 156 20.75 0.02 13.74
CA SER A 156 21.73 -1.03 14.03
C SER A 156 21.09 -2.42 14.01
N VAL A 157 21.90 -3.44 13.71
CA VAL A 157 21.44 -4.84 13.76
C VAL A 157 21.02 -5.20 15.19
N GLU A 158 21.77 -4.73 16.18
CA GLU A 158 21.51 -4.96 17.60
C GLU A 158 20.17 -4.37 18.04
N ASP A 159 19.83 -3.16 17.59
CA ASP A 159 18.52 -2.56 17.91
C ASP A 159 17.37 -3.26 17.17
N LEU A 160 17.60 -3.79 15.95
CA LEU A 160 16.60 -4.59 15.23
C LEU A 160 16.33 -5.92 15.93
N GLU A 161 17.37 -6.64 16.36
CA GLU A 161 17.21 -7.89 17.12
C GLU A 161 16.52 -7.63 18.46
N ALA A 162 16.92 -6.58 19.19
CA ALA A 162 16.25 -6.24 20.45
C ALA A 162 14.76 -5.85 20.24
N TYR A 163 14.43 -5.18 19.14
CA TYR A 163 13.03 -4.90 18.79
C TYR A 163 12.28 -6.19 18.44
N ARG A 164 12.91 -7.10 17.70
CA ARG A 164 12.35 -8.39 17.34
C ARG A 164 12.05 -9.23 18.58
N ASP A 165 12.98 -9.33 19.53
CA ASP A 165 12.80 -10.06 20.79
C ASP A 165 11.56 -9.57 21.57
N LEU A 166 11.32 -8.25 21.58
CA LEU A 166 10.12 -7.68 22.19
C LEU A 166 8.84 -8.16 21.48
N ILE A 167 8.84 -8.22 20.15
CA ILE A 167 7.68 -8.68 19.37
C ILE A 167 7.48 -10.19 19.51
N GLU A 168 8.55 -10.98 19.49
CA GLU A 168 8.49 -12.43 19.71
C GLU A 168 7.90 -12.73 21.08
N GLY A 169 8.36 -12.06 22.15
CA GLY A 169 7.78 -12.23 23.49
C GLY A 169 6.30 -11.84 23.57
N VAL A 170 5.83 -10.88 22.76
CA VAL A 170 4.40 -10.57 22.64
C VAL A 170 3.64 -11.69 21.97
N LEU A 171 4.15 -12.22 20.85
CA LEU A 171 3.51 -13.30 20.10
C LEU A 171 3.47 -14.60 20.91
N GLU A 172 4.56 -14.96 21.59
CA GLU A 172 4.61 -16.12 22.49
C GLU A 172 3.56 -16.03 23.58
N ARG A 173 3.41 -14.86 24.22
CA ARG A 173 2.37 -14.65 25.23
C ARG A 173 0.95 -14.75 24.68
N LEU A 174 0.73 -14.37 23.42
CA LEU A 174 -0.60 -14.35 22.80
C LEU A 174 -1.00 -15.68 22.16
N ILE A 175 -0.03 -16.42 21.60
CA ILE A 175 -0.26 -17.60 20.75
C ILE A 175 0.26 -18.88 21.41
N GLY A 176 1.30 -18.78 22.25
CA GLY A 176 2.00 -19.93 22.84
C GLY A 176 1.24 -20.65 23.98
N SER A 177 -0.07 -20.47 24.11
CA SER A 177 -0.92 -21.19 25.08
C SER A 177 -1.74 -22.29 24.41
#